data_AF-A0A9X3HXE9-F1
#
_entry.id   AF-A0A9X3HXE9-F1
#
_cell.length_a   1.000
_cell.length_b   1.000
_cell.length_c   1.000
_cell.angle_alpha   90.00
_cell.angle_beta   90.00
_cell.angle_gamma   90.00
#
_symmetry.space_group_name_H-M   'P 1'
#
loop_
_entity.id
_entity.type
_entity.pdbx_description
1 polymer ?
#
loop_
_entity_poly.entity_id
_entity_poly.type
_entity_poly.pdbx_seq_one_letter_code
_entity_poly.pdbx_strand_id
1 'polypeptide(L)' 'MPNIQVSRWLVESCPKVLEQKIISAVAYREMKGSISDMELCQIFGETVWKSGDNYHTHAVSLHINEEEKRCRVIPRLSIA' A
#
# COMPACT_ATOMS: atom_id res chain seq x y z
N MET A 1 -0.73 1.98 -15.09
CA MET A 1 -0.77 0.93 -14.04
C MET A 1 -2.22 0.53 -13.83
N PRO A 2 -2.57 -0.76 -13.70
CA PRO A 2 -3.96 -1.18 -13.53
C PRO A 2 -4.53 -0.79 -12.15
N ASN A 3 -5.85 -0.71 -12.08
CA ASN A 3 -6.58 -0.69 -10.81
C ASN A 3 -6.90 -2.14 -10.42
N ILE A 4 -6.83 -2.47 -9.14
CA ILE A 4 -7.16 -3.79 -8.62
C ILE A 4 -8.18 -3.66 -7.49
N GLN A 5 -9.09 -4.63 -7.39
CA GLN A 5 -10.04 -4.72 -6.29
C GLN A 5 -9.54 -5.78 -5.30
N VAL A 6 -9.38 -5.40 -4.03
CA VAL A 6 -8.92 -6.29 -2.96
C VAL A 6 -9.91 -6.24 -1.80
N SER A 7 -10.66 -7.31 -1.57
CA SER A 7 -11.79 -7.29 -0.64
C SER A 7 -12.72 -6.10 -0.95
N ARG A 8 -12.98 -5.23 0.03
CA ARG A 8 -13.79 -4.01 -0.09
C ARG A 8 -12.99 -2.80 -0.57
N TRP A 9 -11.69 -2.95 -0.82
CA TRP A 9 -10.80 -1.85 -1.17
C TRP A 9 -10.56 -1.78 -2.68
N LEU A 10 -10.62 -0.56 -3.21
CA LEU A 10 -10.15 -0.24 -4.55
C LEU A 10 -8.71 0.26 -4.45
N VAL A 11 -7.77 -0.43 -5.12
CA VAL A 11 -6.38 0.00 -5.22
C VAL A 11 -6.14 0.58 -6.61
N GLU A 12 -5.79 1.86 -6.67
CA GLU A 12 -5.59 2.60 -7.90
C GLU A 12 -4.11 2.65 -8.29
N SER A 13 -3.84 2.57 -9.59
CA SER A 13 -2.49 2.72 -10.16
C SER A 13 -1.45 1.76 -9.59
N CYS A 14 -1.84 0.51 -9.27
CA CYS A 14 -0.95 -0.47 -8.68
C CYS A 14 0.09 -0.99 -9.69
N PRO A 15 1.40 -0.85 -9.44
CA PRO A 15 2.42 -1.54 -10.23
C PRO A 15 2.27 -3.06 -10.07
N LYS A 16 2.35 -3.82 -11.18
CA LYS A 16 2.26 -5.30 -11.13
C LYS A 16 3.26 -5.94 -10.14
N VAL A 17 4.46 -5.35 -10.03
CA VAL A 17 5.51 -5.83 -9.11
C VAL A 17 5.17 -5.66 -7.63
N LEU A 18 4.27 -4.73 -7.28
CA LEU A 18 3.82 -4.50 -5.90
C LEU A 18 2.42 -5.05 -5.63
N GLU A 19 1.74 -5.57 -6.65
CA GLU A 19 0.35 -6.04 -6.57
C GLU A 19 0.14 -7.03 -5.43
N GLN A 20 0.96 -8.08 -5.35
CA GLN A 20 0.87 -9.10 -4.30
C GLN A 20 1.15 -8.54 -2.90
N LYS A 21 2.09 -7.59 -2.78
CA LYS A 21 2.41 -6.93 -1.50
C LYS A 21 1.23 -6.08 -1.01
N ILE A 22 0.62 -5.32 -1.92
CA ILE A 22 -0.54 -4.48 -1.59
C ILE A 22 -1.77 -5.33 -1.27
N ILE A 23 -2.02 -6.39 -2.05
CA ILE A 23 -3.09 -7.36 -1.75
C ILE A 23 -2.91 -7.93 -0.34
N SER A 24 -1.68 -8.36 -0.01
CA SER A 24 -1.37 -8.92 1.31
C SER A 24 -1.57 -7.89 2.43
N ALA A 25 -1.10 -6.65 2.26
CA ALA A 25 -1.26 -5.60 3.26
C ALA A 25 -2.74 -5.26 3.51
N VAL A 26 -3.53 -5.11 2.45
CA VAL A 26 -4.97 -4.82 2.56
C VAL A 26 -5.72 -5.99 3.21
N ALA A 27 -5.46 -7.22 2.76
CA ALA A 27 -6.10 -8.41 3.32
C ALA A 27 -5.75 -8.63 4.80
N TYR A 28 -4.47 -8.43 5.15
CA TYR A 28 -3.99 -8.58 6.52
C TYR A 28 -4.64 -7.54 7.45
N ARG A 29 -4.74 -6.28 6.98
CA ARG A 29 -5.45 -5.22 7.69
C ARG A 29 -6.93 -5.55 7.91
N GLU A 30 -7.64 -6.02 6.89
CA GLU A 30 -9.05 -6.43 7.03
C GLU A 30 -9.22 -7.56 8.06
N MET A 31 -8.26 -8.49 8.12
CA MET A 31 -8.30 -9.60 9.08
C MET A 31 -8.02 -9.17 10.52
N LYS A 32 -7.03 -8.28 10.75
CA LYS A 32 -6.63 -7.84 12.10
C LYS A 32 -7.29 -6.56 12.58
N GLY A 33 -7.94 -5.80 11.71
CA GLY A 33 -8.49 -4.45 11.97
C GLY A 33 -7.44 -3.34 11.88
N SER A 34 -6.17 -3.64 12.12
CA SER A 34 -5.04 -2.72 11.97
C SER A 34 -3.79 -3.46 11.47
N ILE A 35 -2.79 -2.69 11.05
CA ILE A 35 -1.49 -3.20 10.65
C ILE A 35 -0.40 -2.31 11.24
N SER A 36 0.61 -2.91 11.85
CA SER A 36 1.75 -2.17 12.42
C SER A 36 2.81 -1.86 11.37
N ASP A 37 3.65 -0.87 11.64
CA ASP A 37 4.79 -0.52 10.79
C ASP A 37 5.73 -1.73 10.57
N MET A 38 5.93 -2.57 11.60
CA MET A 38 6.73 -3.79 11.50
C MET A 38 6.12 -4.82 10.55
N GLU A 39 4.80 -5.06 10.64
CA GLU A 39 4.09 -5.98 9.74
C GLU A 39 4.10 -5.44 8.30
N LEU A 40 3.95 -4.12 8.11
CA LEU A 40 4.13 -3.48 6.81
C LEU A 40 5.55 -3.71 6.27
N CYS A 41 6.59 -3.52 7.08
CA CYS A 41 7.96 -3.79 6.67
C CYS A 41 8.17 -5.25 6.26
N GLN A 42 7.56 -6.20 6.97
CA GLN A 42 7.63 -7.63 6.62
C GLN A 42 6.94 -7.94 5.30
N ILE A 43 5.76 -7.38 5.04
CA ILE A 43 5.02 -7.60 3.80
C ILE A 43 5.75 -6.99 2.60
N PHE A 44 6.28 -5.77 2.77
CA PHE A 44 6.99 -5.09 1.70
C PHE A 44 8.43 -5.58 1.54
N GLY A 45 9.01 -6.21 2.56
CA GLY A 45 10.41 -6.65 2.56
C GLY A 45 11.40 -5.49 2.56
N GLU A 46 10.96 -4.30 2.96
CA GLU A 46 11.73 -3.06 2.99
C GLU A 46 11.17 -2.13 4.08
N THR A 47 11.91 -1.08 4.41
CA THR A 47 11.44 -0.07 5.36
C THR A 47 10.23 0.66 4.81
N VAL A 48 9.13 0.60 5.56
CA VAL A 48 7.93 1.42 5.35
C VAL A 48 7.91 2.52 6.40
N TRP A 49 7.64 3.75 5.98
CA TRP A 49 7.49 4.87 6.92
C TRP A 49 6.27 5.72 6.58
N LYS A 50 5.65 6.30 7.60
CA LYS A 50 4.51 7.20 7.44
C LYS A 50 4.98 8.65 7.43
N SER A 51 4.45 9.45 6.50
CA SER A 51 4.66 10.90 6.46
C SER A 51 3.33 11.59 6.14
N GLY A 52 2.76 12.28 7.13
CA GLY A 52 1.39 12.77 7.05
C GLY A 52 0.42 11.60 6.89
N ASP A 53 -0.43 11.68 5.85
CA ASP A 53 -1.44 10.65 5.55
C ASP A 53 -0.95 9.55 4.59
N ASN A 54 0.32 9.59 4.19
CA ASN A 54 0.88 8.66 3.23
C ASN A 54 1.85 7.67 3.89
N TYR A 55 1.78 6.42 3.45
CA TYR A 55 2.82 5.43 3.70
C TYR A 55 3.81 5.43 2.54
N HIS A 56 5.08 5.28 2.84
CA HIS A 56 6.15 5.35 1.87
C HIS A 56 7.02 4.11 1.94
N THR A 57 7.42 3.67 0.76
CA THR A 57 8.49 2.70 0.52
C THR A 57 9.59 3.40 -0.29
N HIS A 58 10.66 2.68 -0.63
CA HIS A 58 11.67 3.21 -1.53
C HIS A 58 11.10 3.50 -2.93
N ALA A 59 10.21 2.64 -3.44
CA ALA A 59 9.71 2.69 -4.81
C ALA A 59 8.39 3.46 -4.99
N VAL A 60 7.53 3.49 -3.97
CA VAL A 60 6.18 4.07 -4.06
C VAL A 60 5.73 4.76 -2.78
N SER A 61 4.77 5.66 -2.93
CA SER A 61 3.94 6.21 -1.87
C SER A 61 2.52 5.63 -1.99
N LEU A 62 1.92 5.29 -0.86
CA LEU A 62 0.57 4.76 -0.74
C LEU A 62 -0.26 5.80 0.02
N HIS A 63 -1.30 6.29 -0.64
CA HIS A 63 -2.31 7.12 -0.01
C HIS A 63 -3.52 6.26 0.33
N ILE A 64 -3.96 6.26 1.59
CA ILE A 64 -5.06 5.42 2.06
C ILE A 64 -6.21 6.31 2.50
N ASN A 65 -7.31 6.27 1.76
CA ASN A 65 -8.58 6.88 2.17
C ASN A 65 -9.48 5.79 2.74
N GLU A 66 -9.65 5.80 4.07
CA GLU A 66 -10.40 4.77 4.77
C GLU A 66 -11.91 4.90 4.63
N GLU A 67 -12.41 6.12 4.48
CA GLU A 67 -13.84 6.42 4.30
C GLU A 67 -14.32 5.88 2.96
N GLU A 68 -13.55 6.10 1.90
CA GLU A 68 -13.87 5.62 0.55
C GLU A 68 -13.41 4.17 0.28
N LYS A 69 -12.69 3.55 1.23
CA LYS A 69 -11.98 2.27 1.03
C LYS A 69 -11.13 2.30 -0.24
N ARG A 70 -10.33 3.35 -0.41
CA ARG A 70 -9.43 3.53 -1.55
C ARG A 70 -7.97 3.57 -1.14
N CYS A 71 -7.12 2.89 -1.89
CA CYS A 71 -5.67 2.97 -1.77
C CYS A 71 -5.09 3.43 -3.10
N ARG A 72 -4.43 4.58 -3.15
CA ARG A 72 -3.79 5.08 -4.35
C ARG A 72 -2.29 4.86 -4.28
N VAL A 73 -1.75 4.20 -5.29
CA VAL A 73 -0.30 3.95 -5.42
C VAL A 73 0.31 5.01 -6.31
N ILE A 74 1.30 5.72 -5.77
CA ILE A 74 1.99 6.82 -6.42
C ILE A 74 3.46 6.43 -6.56
N PRO A 75 3.98 6.21 -7.77
CA PRO A 75 5.40 5.93 -7.97
C PRO A 75 6.26 7.06 -7.42
N ARG A 76 7.32 6.71 -6.69
CA ARG A 76 8.38 7.66 -6.37
C ARG A 76 9.35 7.60 -7.52
N LEU A 77 9.45 8.69 -8.28
CA LEU A 77 10.52 8.84 -9.27
C LEU A 77 11.84 8.69 -8.52
N SER A 78 12.55 7.60 -8.77
CA SER A 78 13.97 7.53 -8.44
C SER A 78 14.63 8.63 -9.25
N ILE A 79 15.03 9.72 -8.60
CA ILE A 79 15.99 10.64 -9.20
C ILE A 79 17.28 9.82 -9.28
N ALA A 80 17.55 9.30 -10.49
CA ALA A 80 18.81 8.66 -10.83
C ALA A 80 19.92 9.70 -10.88
#